data_AF-A0A970DPI3-F1
#
_entry.id   AF-A0A970DPI3-F1
#
_cell.length_a   1.000
_cell.length_b   1.000
_cell.length_c   1.000
_cell.angle_alpha   90.00
_cell.angle_beta   90.00
_cell.angle_gamma   90.00
#
_symmetry.space_group_name_H-M   'P 1'
#
loop_
_entity.id
_entity.type
_entity.pdbx_description
1 polymer ?
#
loop_
_entity_poly.entity_id
_entity_poly.type
_entity_poly.pdbx_seq_one_letter_code
_entity_poly.pdbx_strand_id
1 'polypeptide(L)'
;MAYINLSLTEVLGFIDKNLEYNRERIKNISLINESQIEITVSLGRIFPDMKVLVSYNSYINGKLYFNVITKGGIKVLMGLMNEMGGKKINEFIKLEGERVEIDIDKLISNNLKGIRVRDISFTGQQIYVTIDFF
;
A
#
# COMPACT_ATOMS: atom_id res chain seq x y z
N MET A 1 -2.16 -23.83 -10.34
CA MET A 1 -1.96 -22.42 -10.71
C MET A 1 -3.32 -21.75 -10.74
N ALA A 2 -3.47 -20.63 -10.04
CA ALA A 2 -4.71 -19.86 -10.05
C ALA A 2 -4.42 -18.39 -10.35
N TYR A 3 -5.41 -17.75 -10.95
CA TYR A 3 -5.40 -16.33 -11.28
C TYR A 3 -6.50 -15.64 -10.50
N ILE A 4 -6.14 -14.57 -9.80
CA ILE A 4 -7.08 -13.72 -9.08
C ILE A 4 -7.05 -12.36 -9.78
N ASN A 5 -8.23 -11.90 -10.21
CA ASN A 5 -8.42 -10.55 -10.73
C ASN A 5 -9.27 -9.76 -9.74
N LEU A 6 -8.78 -8.59 -9.33
CA LEU A 6 -9.46 -7.69 -8.40
C LEU A 6 -9.37 -6.28 -8.95
N SER A 7 -10.46 -5.51 -8.90
CA SER A 7 -10.38 -4.09 -9.19
C SER A 7 -9.74 -3.33 -8.03
N LEU A 8 -9.01 -2.26 -8.34
CA LEU A 8 -8.47 -1.32 -7.34
C LEU A 8 -9.57 -0.75 -6.44
N THR A 9 -10.77 -0.51 -7.00
CA THR A 9 -11.93 -0.05 -6.23
C THR A 9 -12.40 -1.08 -5.21
N GLU A 10 -12.43 -2.37 -5.57
CA GLU A 10 -12.77 -3.45 -4.63
C GLU A 10 -11.72 -3.56 -3.52
N VAL A 11 -10.43 -3.43 -3.87
CA VAL A 11 -9.35 -3.45 -2.89
C VAL A 11 -9.46 -2.26 -1.92
N LEU A 12 -9.73 -1.05 -2.43
CA LEU A 12 -9.94 0.12 -1.59
C LEU A 12 -11.19 -0.03 -0.70
N GLY A 13 -12.29 -0.53 -1.26
CA GLY A 13 -13.51 -0.80 -0.50
C GLY A 13 -13.30 -1.87 0.58
N PHE A 14 -12.46 -2.87 0.32
CA PHE A 14 -12.05 -3.85 1.31
C PHE A 14 -11.22 -3.21 2.42
N ILE A 15 -10.23 -2.38 2.06
CA ILE A 15 -9.38 -1.67 3.02
C ILE A 15 -10.21 -0.76 3.94
N ASP A 16 -11.07 0.09 3.38
CA ASP A 16 -11.90 1.02 4.17
C ASP A 16 -12.85 0.28 5.13
N LYS A 17 -13.36 -0.90 4.73
CA LYS A 17 -14.30 -1.69 5.55
C LYS A 17 -13.63 -2.58 6.59
N ASN A 18 -12.43 -3.08 6.32
CA ASN A 18 -11.84 -4.17 7.11
C ASN A 18 -10.57 -3.77 7.88
N LEU A 19 -9.93 -2.64 7.54
CA LEU A 19 -8.77 -2.17 8.28
C LEU A 19 -9.18 -1.11 9.31
N GLU A 20 -8.92 -1.39 10.58
CA GLU A 20 -8.95 -0.38 11.64
C GLU A 20 -7.73 0.54 11.49
N TYR A 21 -7.89 1.65 10.77
CA TYR A 21 -6.92 2.73 10.75
C TYR A 21 -7.48 3.98 11.43
N ASN A 22 -6.58 4.84 11.92
CA ASN A 22 -6.95 6.09 12.56
C ASN A 22 -7.60 7.04 11.53
N ARG A 23 -8.94 7.06 11.48
CA ARG A 23 -9.75 7.89 10.57
C ARG A 23 -9.63 9.40 10.84
N GLU A 24 -9.16 9.81 12.02
CA GLU A 24 -8.85 11.23 12.28
C GLU A 24 -7.58 11.66 11.53
N ARG A 25 -6.64 10.71 11.34
CA ARG A 25 -5.39 10.94 10.61
C ARG A 25 -5.49 10.60 9.14
N ILE A 26 -6.09 9.47 8.74
CA ILE A 26 -6.34 9.17 7.33
C ILE A 26 -7.75 9.66 6.99
N LYS A 27 -7.84 10.86 6.39
CA LYS A 27 -9.12 11.52 6.11
C LYS A 27 -9.80 10.98 4.86
N ASN A 28 -9.02 10.61 3.85
CA ASN A 28 -9.55 10.12 2.58
C ASN A 28 -8.53 9.24 1.85
N ILE A 29 -9.03 8.24 1.12
CA ILE A 29 -8.26 7.42 0.18
C ILE A 29 -9.05 7.38 -1.12
N SER A 30 -8.46 7.85 -2.22
CA SER A 30 -9.14 7.94 -3.51
C SER A 30 -8.25 7.54 -4.66
N LEU A 31 -8.82 6.91 -5.69
CA LEU A 31 -8.14 6.71 -6.97
C LEU A 31 -8.11 8.02 -7.75
N ILE A 32 -6.93 8.43 -8.20
CA ILE A 32 -6.81 9.56 -9.14
C ILE A 32 -6.86 9.04 -10.58
N ASN A 33 -6.21 7.92 -10.85
CA ASN A 33 -6.20 7.27 -12.15
C ASN A 33 -5.96 5.76 -12.01
N GLU A 34 -5.74 5.10 -13.14
CA GLU A 34 -5.63 3.65 -13.27
C GLU A 34 -4.54 3.02 -12.36
N SER A 35 -3.51 3.74 -11.94
CA SER A 35 -2.41 3.19 -11.14
C SER A 35 -1.99 4.04 -9.94
N GLN A 36 -2.72 5.12 -9.66
CA GLN A 36 -2.39 6.08 -8.61
C GLN A 36 -3.51 6.24 -7.58
N ILE A 37 -3.11 6.11 -6.33
CA ILE A 37 -3.95 6.33 -5.15
C ILE A 37 -3.47 7.62 -4.48
N GLU A 38 -4.40 8.53 -4.19
CA GLU A 38 -4.17 9.67 -3.29
C GLU A 38 -4.69 9.33 -1.90
N ILE A 39 -3.82 9.53 -0.93
CA ILE A 39 -4.14 9.41 0.50
C ILE A 39 -4.03 10.81 1.08
N THR A 40 -5.11 11.28 1.70
CA THR A 40 -5.13 12.54 2.45
C THR A 40 -4.89 12.25 3.92
N VAL A 41 -3.76 12.73 4.44
CA VAL A 41 -3.31 12.51 5.81
C VAL A 41 -3.35 13.83 6.59
N SER A 42 -4.05 13.84 7.72
CA SER A 42 -4.07 14.98 8.64
C SER A 42 -2.83 15.00 9.52
N LEU A 43 -2.15 16.14 9.56
CA LEU A 43 -0.98 16.39 10.39
C LEU A 43 -1.34 17.01 11.76
N GLY A 44 -2.63 17.02 12.11
CA GLY A 44 -3.17 17.65 13.32
C GLY A 44 -4.02 18.89 13.02
N ARG A 45 -4.60 19.49 14.06
CA ARG A 45 -5.62 20.55 13.92
C ARG A 45 -5.13 21.86 13.30
N ILE A 46 -3.83 22.14 13.40
CA ILE A 46 -3.22 23.43 13.02
C ILE A 46 -2.40 23.37 11.74
N PHE A 47 -2.12 22.18 11.21
CA PHE A 47 -1.35 21.99 10.00
C PHE A 47 -2.27 21.63 8.84
N PRO A 48 -1.97 22.10 7.61
CA PRO A 48 -2.72 21.68 6.43
C PRO A 48 -2.57 20.17 6.23
N ASP A 49 -3.63 19.55 5.71
CA ASP A 49 -3.58 18.13 5.38
C ASP A 49 -2.54 17.86 4.28
N MET A 50 -1.84 16.74 4.42
CA MET A 50 -0.86 16.25 3.46
C MET A 50 -1.53 15.35 2.44
N LYS A 51 -1.27 15.61 1.16
CA LYS A 51 -1.59 14.67 0.07
C LYS A 51 -0.37 13.79 -0.21
N VAL A 52 -0.59 12.49 -0.16
CA VAL A 52 0.39 11.46 -0.48
C VAL A 52 -0.12 10.71 -1.69
N LEU A 53 0.59 10.81 -2.81
CA LEU A 53 0.30 10.02 -4.00
C LEU A 53 1.15 8.77 -3.97
N VAL A 54 0.51 7.62 -4.14
CA VAL A 54 1.15 6.31 -4.19
C VAL A 54 0.86 5.72 -5.56
N SER A 55 1.90 5.43 -6.32
CA SER A 55 1.81 4.84 -7.66
C SER A 55 2.47 3.48 -7.66
N TYR A 56 1.78 2.46 -8.16
CA TYR A 56 2.42 1.16 -8.41
C TYR A 56 3.60 1.35 -9.37
N ASN A 57 4.72 0.69 -9.06
CA ASN A 57 5.91 0.67 -9.91
C ASN A 57 6.15 -0.73 -10.48
N SER A 58 6.39 -1.72 -9.62
CA SER A 58 6.75 -3.07 -10.04
C SER A 58 6.57 -4.10 -8.93
N TYR A 59 6.52 -5.38 -9.32
CA TYR A 59 6.59 -6.54 -8.43
C TYR A 59 7.82 -7.36 -8.82
N ILE A 60 8.76 -7.51 -7.89
CA ILE A 60 10.02 -8.22 -8.15
C ILE A 60 10.39 -9.00 -6.90
N ASN A 61 10.71 -10.29 -7.06
CA ASN A 61 11.23 -11.15 -6.00
C ASN A 61 10.41 -11.11 -4.69
N GLY A 62 9.09 -11.25 -4.78
CA GLY A 62 8.23 -11.29 -3.60
C GLY A 62 7.84 -9.91 -3.04
N LYS A 63 8.29 -8.82 -3.67
CA LYS A 63 8.15 -7.47 -3.15
C LYS A 63 7.41 -6.55 -4.12
N LEU A 64 6.47 -5.79 -3.60
CA LEU A 64 5.83 -4.69 -4.32
C LEU A 64 6.59 -3.39 -4.08
N TYR A 65 6.81 -2.67 -5.16
CA TYR A 65 7.42 -1.35 -5.16
C TYR A 65 6.40 -0.30 -5.58
N PHE A 66 6.31 0.76 -4.79
CA PHE A 66 5.49 1.93 -5.08
C PHE A 66 6.36 3.18 -5.08
N ASN A 67 6.09 4.07 -6.02
CA ASN A 67 6.61 5.43 -5.98
C ASN A 67 5.68 6.28 -5.12
N VAL A 68 6.26 7.15 -4.29
CA VAL A 68 5.52 8.06 -3.42
C VAL A 68 5.86 9.50 -3.75
N ILE A 69 4.84 10.30 -4.03
CA ILE A 69 4.97 11.74 -4.27
C ILE A 69 4.21 12.46 -3.17
N THR A 70 4.90 13.31 -2.41
CA THR A 70 4.29 14.11 -1.34
C THR A 70 4.80 15.55 -1.36
N LYS A 71 3.87 16.50 -1.20
CA LYS A 71 4.21 17.94 -1.12
C LYS A 71 4.84 18.34 0.23
N GLY A 72 4.73 17.51 1.27
CA GLY A 72 5.30 17.78 2.60
C GLY A 72 6.70 17.18 2.81
N GLY A 73 7.26 16.55 1.79
CA GLY A 73 8.55 15.87 1.86
C GLY A 73 8.46 14.48 2.52
N ILE A 74 9.25 13.56 1.99
CA ILE A 74 9.23 12.15 2.40
C ILE A 74 9.54 11.92 3.88
N LYS A 75 10.33 12.81 4.51
CA LYS A 75 10.69 12.74 5.93
C LYS A 75 9.48 12.87 6.86
N VAL A 76 8.49 13.69 6.47
CA VAL A 76 7.27 13.85 7.27
C VAL A 76 6.43 12.58 7.17
N LEU A 77 6.34 11.98 5.97
CA LEU A 77 5.69 10.68 5.80
C LEU A 77 6.36 9.59 6.64
N MET A 78 7.70 9.54 6.69
CA MET A 78 8.43 8.62 7.56
C MET A 78 8.07 8.79 9.04
N GLY A 79 8.00 10.04 9.50
CA GLY A 79 7.58 10.36 10.87
C GLY A 79 6.18 9.81 11.18
N LEU A 80 5.24 10.05 10.27
CA LEU A 80 3.86 9.55 10.41
C LEU A 80 3.78 8.03 10.37
N MET A 81 4.50 7.36 9.48
CA MET A 81 4.52 5.89 9.41
C MET A 81 5.02 5.27 10.73
N ASN A 82 6.06 5.84 11.31
CA ASN A 82 6.60 5.39 12.60
C ASN A 82 5.59 5.59 13.75
N GLU A 83 4.82 6.68 13.73
CA GLU A 83 3.75 6.93 14.71
C GLU A 83 2.52 6.04 14.50
N MET A 84 2.17 5.72 13.25
CA MET A 84 0.95 5.00 12.89
C MET A 84 1.07 3.48 13.03
N GLY A 85 2.26 2.91 12.82
CA GLY A 85 2.42 1.45 12.68
C GLY A 85 3.17 0.75 13.81
N GLY A 86 3.89 1.49 14.65
CA GLY A 86 4.85 0.91 15.59
C GLY A 86 5.87 -0.01 14.89
N LYS A 87 6.71 -0.68 15.67
CA LYS A 87 7.81 -1.53 15.15
C LYS A 87 7.34 -2.65 14.18
N LYS A 88 6.06 -3.04 14.21
CA LYS A 88 5.52 -4.18 13.44
C LYS A 88 5.24 -3.86 11.97
N ILE A 89 4.74 -2.66 11.63
CA ILE A 89 4.54 -2.29 10.21
C ILE A 89 5.87 -2.22 9.47
N ASN A 90 6.92 -1.76 10.14
CA ASN A 90 8.27 -1.67 9.59
C ASN A 90 8.90 -3.05 9.28
N GLU A 91 8.30 -4.15 9.72
CA GLU A 91 8.74 -5.51 9.36
C GLU A 91 8.31 -5.94 7.97
N PHE A 92 7.29 -5.30 7.41
CA PHE A 92 6.69 -5.63 6.10
C PHE A 92 6.80 -4.48 5.11
N ILE A 93 6.83 -3.24 5.60
CA ILE A 93 6.86 -2.03 4.79
C ILE A 93 8.16 -1.27 5.07
N LYS A 94 8.92 -1.01 4.02
CA LYS A 94 10.15 -0.21 4.08
C LYS A 94 9.99 1.04 3.22
N LEU A 95 10.39 2.20 3.74
CA LEU A 95 10.50 3.42 2.95
C LEU A 95 11.98 3.68 2.62
N GLU A 96 12.30 3.82 1.34
CA GLU A 96 13.65 4.10 0.85
C GLU A 96 13.61 5.23 -0.18
N GLY A 97 14.02 6.43 0.27
CA GLY A 97 13.79 7.65 -0.51
C GLY A 97 12.30 7.78 -0.84
N GLU A 98 11.97 8.14 -2.07
CA GLU A 98 10.59 8.30 -2.56
C GLU A 98 9.91 6.98 -2.95
N ARG A 99 10.37 5.84 -2.41
CA ARG A 99 9.82 4.52 -2.71
C ARG A 99 9.36 3.80 -1.45
N VAL A 100 8.20 3.16 -1.55
CA VAL A 100 7.70 2.18 -0.57
C VAL A 100 7.93 0.79 -1.13
N GLU A 101 8.56 -0.07 -0.34
CA GLU A 101 8.69 -1.49 -0.58
C GLU A 101 7.77 -2.24 0.39
N ILE A 102 7.00 -3.20 -0.12
CA ILE A 102 6.14 -4.08 0.69
C ILE A 102 6.53 -5.53 0.41
N ASP A 103 6.91 -6.27 1.45
CA ASP A 103 7.25 -7.68 1.37
C ASP A 103 5.99 -8.56 1.40
N ILE A 104 5.52 -8.95 0.20
CA ILE A 104 4.30 -9.72 0.01
C ILE A 104 4.50 -11.19 0.38
N ASP A 105 5.65 -11.76 0.05
CA ASP A 105 5.96 -13.14 0.42
C ASP A 105 5.95 -13.31 1.94
N LYS A 106 6.53 -12.35 2.69
CA LYS A 106 6.48 -12.34 4.15
C LYS A 106 5.07 -12.12 4.69
N LEU A 107 4.27 -11.24 4.08
CA LEU A 107 2.88 -11.02 4.49
C LEU A 107 2.00 -12.26 4.27
N ILE A 108 2.17 -12.95 3.14
CA ILE A 108 1.35 -14.11 2.78
C ILE A 108 1.79 -15.34 3.54
N SER A 109 3.09 -15.62 3.64
CA SER A 109 3.59 -16.78 4.41
C SER A 109 3.17 -16.76 5.87
N ASN A 110 3.01 -15.57 6.47
CA ASN A 110 2.50 -15.43 7.83
C ASN A 110 1.01 -15.76 7.97
N ASN A 111 0.22 -15.62 6.90
CA ASN A 111 -1.24 -15.72 6.96
C ASN A 111 -1.81 -16.94 6.24
N LEU A 112 -1.14 -17.44 5.20
CA LEU A 112 -1.61 -18.46 4.27
C LEU A 112 -0.47 -19.45 3.96
N LYS A 113 -0.49 -20.60 4.63
CA LYS A 113 0.47 -21.69 4.37
C LYS A 113 0.18 -22.33 3.01
N GLY A 114 1.25 -22.67 2.28
CA GLY A 114 1.15 -23.36 0.99
C GLY A 114 0.77 -22.47 -0.19
N ILE A 115 0.74 -21.14 -0.02
CA ILE A 115 0.47 -20.20 -1.12
C ILE A 115 1.72 -19.34 -1.35
N ARG A 116 2.12 -19.19 -2.62
CA ARG A 116 3.16 -18.25 -3.05
C ARG A 116 2.63 -17.35 -4.14
N VAL A 117 2.94 -16.05 -4.06
CA VAL A 117 2.65 -15.12 -5.14
C VAL A 117 3.79 -15.15 -6.14
N ARG A 118 3.46 -15.59 -7.36
CA ARG A 118 4.41 -15.66 -8.46
C ARG A 118 4.57 -14.32 -9.13
N ASP A 119 3.47 -13.61 -9.36
CA ASP A 119 3.46 -12.34 -10.06
C ASP A 119 2.28 -11.46 -9.64
N ILE A 120 2.49 -10.14 -9.67
CA ILE A 120 1.46 -9.12 -9.51
C ILE A 120 1.64 -8.09 -10.62
N SER A 121 0.58 -7.84 -11.39
CA SER A 121 0.58 -6.78 -12.40
C SER A 121 -0.69 -5.94 -12.31
N PHE A 122 -0.58 -4.70 -12.80
CA PHE A 122 -1.65 -3.73 -12.82
C PHE A 122 -1.90 -3.36 -14.28
N THR A 123 -3.15 -3.43 -14.74
CA THR A 123 -3.54 -2.97 -16.08
C THR A 123 -4.87 -2.26 -15.97
N GLY A 124 -4.90 -0.97 -16.31
CA GLY A 124 -6.05 -0.15 -15.97
C GLY A 124 -6.31 -0.17 -14.46
N GLN A 125 -7.58 -0.20 -14.08
CA GLN A 125 -8.00 -0.29 -12.67
C GLN A 125 -7.99 -1.73 -12.12
N GLN A 126 -7.32 -2.68 -12.78
CA GLN A 126 -7.35 -4.09 -12.43
C GLN A 126 -5.99 -4.56 -11.91
N ILE A 127 -6.03 -5.42 -10.89
CA ILE A 127 -4.88 -6.07 -10.27
C ILE A 127 -4.96 -7.56 -10.60
N TYR A 128 -3.92 -8.06 -11.24
CA TYR A 128 -3.79 -9.46 -11.61
C TYR A 128 -2.74 -10.10 -10.71
N VAL A 129 -3.15 -11.13 -9.97
CA VAL A 129 -2.27 -11.89 -9.08
C VAL A 129 -2.19 -13.34 -9.56
N THR A 130 -0.98 -13.80 -9.82
CA THR A 130 -0.71 -15.21 -10.15
C THR A 130 -0.19 -15.92 -8.92
N ILE A 131 -0.84 -17.01 -8.51
CA ILE A 131 -0.45 -17.79 -7.33
C ILE A 131 -0.16 -19.26 -7.65
N ASP A 132 0.78 -19.80 -6.88
CA ASP A 132 1.11 -21.22 -6.82
C ASP A 132 0.67 -21.80 -5.48
N PHE A 133 0.20 -23.05 -5.52
CA PHE A 133 -0.15 -23.84 -4.35
C PHE A 133 0.91 -24.94 -4.15
N PHE A 134 1.30 -25.17 -2.90
CA PHE A 134 2.28 -26.18 -2.47
C PHE A 134 1.70 -27.07 -1.38
#